data_AF-A0A5C7AHS0-F1
#
_entry.id   AF-A0A5C7AHS0-F1
#
_cell.length_a   1.000
_cell.length_b   1.000
_cell.length_c   1.000
_cell.angle_alpha   90.00
_cell.angle_beta   90.00
_cell.angle_gamma   90.00
#
_symmetry.space_group_name_H-M   'P 1'
#
loop_
_entity.id
_entity.type
_entity.pdbx_description
1 polymer ?
#
loop_
_entity_poly.entity_id
_entity_poly.type
_entity_poly.pdbx_seq_one_letter_code
_entity_poly.pdbx_strand_id
1 'polypeptide(L)' 'MSLYPTETLGIISTSYYQPRLDAFNDYRLSSTTSILLKIWENLSFKTTFTYNFDAYPVVTIPKAQYELTNGLLYTF' A
#
# COMPACT_ATOMS: atom_id res chain seq x y z
N MET A 1 -11.86 4.55 7.65
CA MET A 1 -12.30 5.74 6.92
C MET A 1 -12.42 5.36 5.45
N SER A 2 -13.62 5.11 4.95
CA SER A 2 -13.85 4.74 3.55
C SER A 2 -14.16 6.00 2.74
N LEU A 3 -13.26 6.36 1.83
CA LEU A 3 -13.50 7.40 0.83
C LEU A 3 -14.21 6.74 -0.35
N TYR A 4 -15.38 7.29 -0.73
CA TYR A 4 -16.14 6.83 -1.88
C TYR A 4 -15.54 7.44 -3.14
N PRO A 5 -14.87 6.66 -3.98
CA PRO A 5 -14.20 7.18 -5.15
C PRO A 5 -15.22 7.59 -6.22
N THR A 6 -15.09 8.79 -6.78
CA THR A 6 -15.76 9.16 -8.05
C THR A 6 -15.37 8.16 -9.14
N GLU A 7 -16.20 7.96 -10.18
CA GLU A 7 -15.94 6.97 -11.26
C GLU A 7 -14.55 7.09 -11.91
N THR A 8 -13.90 8.25 -11.74
CA THR A 8 -12.58 8.59 -12.24
C THR A 8 -11.41 8.45 -11.26
N LEU A 9 -11.64 8.35 -9.94
CA LEU A 9 -10.57 8.34 -8.94
C LEU A 9 -10.85 7.33 -7.83
N GLY A 10 -10.24 6.16 -7.90
CA GLY A 10 -10.17 5.13 -6.86
C GLY A 10 -9.03 5.37 -5.87
N ILE A 11 -9.31 5.43 -4.57
CA ILE A 11 -8.25 5.44 -3.54
C ILE A 11 -8.50 4.28 -2.58
N ILE A 12 -7.52 3.38 -2.49
CA ILE A 12 -7.55 2.21 -1.61
C ILE A 12 -6.35 2.33 -0.70
N SER A 13 -6.60 2.45 0.60
CA SER A 13 -5.54 2.43 1.61
C SER A 13 -5.78 1.25 2.55
N THR A 14 -4.80 0.36 2.62
CA THR A 14 -4.82 -0.86 3.42
C THR A 14 -3.64 -0.81 4.38
N SER A 15 -3.94 -0.51 5.64
CA SER A 15 -2.97 -0.55 6.73
C SER A 15 -3.22 -1.80 7.56
N TYR A 16 -2.18 -2.59 7.73
CA TYR A 16 -2.18 -3.83 8.47
C TYR A 16 -1.14 -3.76 9.58
N TYR A 17 -1.59 -3.95 10.81
CA TYR A 17 -0.76 -3.92 12.00
C TYR A 17 -0.76 -5.30 12.63
N GLN A 18 0.42 -5.90 12.73
CA GLN A 18 0.64 -7.21 13.34
C GLN A 18 1.46 -7.06 14.61
N PRO A 19 0.80 -6.93 15.78
CA PRO A 19 1.49 -7.02 17.06
C PRO A 19 1.79 -8.48 17.39
N ARG A 20 2.98 -8.77 17.93
CA ARG A 20 3.22 -10.06 18.58
C ARG A 20 2.77 -9.97 20.03
N LEU A 21 1.75 -10.73 20.41
CA LEU A 21 1.17 -10.71 21.77
C LEU A 21 2.16 -11.16 22.85
N ASP A 22 3.16 -11.97 22.48
CA ASP A 22 4.20 -12.44 23.40
C ASP A 22 5.36 -11.45 23.56
N ALA A 23 5.45 -10.45 22.67
CA ALA A 23 6.51 -9.46 22.65
C ALA A 23 5.98 -8.15 22.05
N PHE A 24 5.32 -7.32 22.86
CA PHE A 24 4.75 -6.03 22.43
C PHE A 24 5.76 -5.06 21.78
N ASN A 25 7.06 -5.27 22.02
CA ASN A 25 8.13 -4.51 21.37
C ASN A 25 8.39 -4.95 19.91
N ASP A 26 7.99 -6.16 19.53
CA ASP A 26 8.14 -6.71 18.18
C ASP A 26 6.82 -6.66 17.42
N TYR A 27 6.70 -5.67 16.55
CA TYR A 27 5.52 -5.45 15.73
C TYR A 27 5.92 -5.18 14.29
N ARG A 28 5.02 -5.57 13.38
CA ARG A 28 5.10 -5.24 11.96
C ARG A 28 3.94 -4.35 11.56
N LEU A 29 4.25 -3.32 10.78
CA LEU A 29 3.28 -2.42 10.20
C LEU A 29 3.47 -2.44 8.68
N SER A 30 2.43 -2.77 7.95
CA SER A 30 2.40 -2.73 6.49
C SER A 30 1.28 -1.81 6.06
N SER A 31 1.61 -0.75 5.34
CA SER A 31 0.65 0.20 4.77
C SER A 31 0.79 0.23 3.27
N THR A 32 -0.26 -0.15 2.56
CA THR A 32 -0.32 -0.08 1.10
C THR A 32 -1.39 0.91 0.71
N THR A 33 -1.02 1.94 -0.06
CA THR A 33 -1.94 2.93 -0.59
C THR A 33 -1.87 2.88 -2.11
N SER A 34 -2.99 2.53 -2.74
CA SER A 34 -3.15 2.51 -4.18
C SER A 34 -4.12 3.59 -4.61
N ILE A 35 -3.73 4.34 -5.63
CA ILE A 35 -4.54 5.35 -6.29
C ILE A 35 -4.72 4.90 -7.74
N LEU A 36 -5.97 4.82 -8.17
CA LEU A 36 -6.37 4.48 -9.53
C LEU A 36 -7.08 5.69 -10.14
N LEU A 37 -6.54 6.21 -11.21
CA LEU A 37 -7.08 7.32 -11.98
C LEU A 37 -7.56 6.80 -13.33
N LYS A 38 -8.87 6.80 -13.56
CA LYS A 38 -9.43 6.43 -14.87
C LYS A 38 -9.20 7.59 -15.84
N ILE A 39 -8.42 7.35 -16.89
CA ILE A 39 -8.10 8.35 -17.92
C ILE A 39 -9.12 8.25 -19.07
N TRP A 40 -9.47 7.01 -19.44
CA TRP A 40 -10.44 6.69 -20.49
C TRP A 40 -11.29 5.49 -20.05
N GLU A 41 -12.34 5.15 -20.80
CA GLU A 41 -13.19 3.99 -20.48
C GLU A 41 -12.38 2.70 -20.23
N ASN A 42 -11.32 2.51 -21.02
CA ASN A 42 -10.51 1.30 -21.05
C ASN A 42 -9.09 1.53 -20.50
N LEU A 43 -8.74 2.74 -20.08
CA LEU A 43 -7.37 3.10 -19.68
C LEU A 43 -7.38 3.78 -18.33
N SER A 44 -6.62 3.23 -17.39
CA SER A 44 -6.43 3.79 -16.06
C SER A 44 -4.95 3.90 -15.72
N PHE A 45 -4.56 4.96 -15.02
CA PHE A 45 -3.26 5.07 -14.37
C PHE A 45 -3.36 4.60 -12.93
N LYS A 46 -2.48 3.71 -12.51
CA LYS A 46 -2.41 3.20 -11.15
C LYS A 46 -1.07 3.56 -10.55
N THR A 47 -1.09 4.18 -9.38
CA THR A 47 0.09 4.33 -8.53
C THR A 47 -0.14 3.60 -7.22
N THR A 48 0.82 2.79 -6.80
CA THR A 48 0.77 2.03 -5.56
C THR A 48 2.00 2.35 -4.75
N PHE A 49 1.78 2.86 -3.55
CA PHE A 49 2.79 3.12 -2.55
C PHE A 49 2.67 2.08 -1.44
N THR A 50 3.73 1.34 -1.19
CA THR A 50 3.81 0.34 -0.12
C THR A 50 4.86 0.76 0.87
N TYR A 51 4.50 0.81 2.14
CA TYR A 51 5.38 1.11 3.26
C TYR A 51 5.33 -0.06 4.25
N ASN A 52 6.46 -0.71 4.44
CA ASN A 52 6.61 -1.82 5.38
C ASN A 52 7.60 -1.41 6.48
N PHE A 53 7.21 -1.62 7.72
CA PHE A 53 8.01 -1.38 8.89
C PHE A 53 8.07 -2.64 9.77
N ASP A 54 9.28 -3.07 10.08
CA ASP A 54 9.56 -4.17 11.00
C ASP A 54 10.47 -3.64 12.12
N ALA A 55 10.03 -3.78 13.37
CA ALA A 55 10.78 -3.31 14.54
C ALA A 55 12.02 -4.18 14.80
N TYR A 56 11.97 -5.48 14.48
CA TYR A 56 13.00 -6.49 14.70
C TYR A 56 13.28 -7.32 13.43
N PRO A 57 13.80 -6.69 12.36
CA PRO A 57 14.17 -7.40 11.17
C PRO A 57 15.40 -8.28 11.40
N VAL A 58 15.55 -9.32 10.59
CA VAL A 58 16.77 -10.15 10.56
C VAL A 58 17.96 -9.26 10.20
N VAL A 59 19.12 -9.53 10.82
CA VAL A 59 20.39 -8.82 10.54
C VAL A 59 20.59 -8.74 9.03
N THR A 60 20.75 -7.52 8.49
CA THR A 60 20.84 -7.10 7.06
C THR A 60 19.57 -6.54 6.40
N ILE A 61 18.37 -6.73 6.94
CA ILE A 61 17.14 -6.14 6.37
C ILE A 61 16.87 -4.75 6.99
N PRO A 62 16.57 -3.72 6.19
CA PRO A 62 16.18 -2.40 6.70
C PRO A 62 14.88 -2.48 7.50
N LYS A 63 14.82 -1.75 8.62
CA LYS A 63 13.60 -1.64 9.46
C LYS A 63 12.43 -1.03 8.72
N ALA A 64 12.68 -0.11 7.80
CA ALA A 64 11.66 0.53 6.98
C ALA A 64 11.98 0.29 5.50
N GLN A 65 10.97 -0.17 4.76
CA GLN A 65 11.04 -0.42 3.33
C GLN A 65 9.90 0.33 2.67
N TYR A 66 10.19 0.98 1.55
CA TYR A 66 9.23 1.73 0.77
C TYR A 66 9.33 1.30 -0.69
N GLU A 67 8.17 1.15 -1.32
CA GLU A 67 8.05 0.85 -2.73
C GLU A 67 7.04 1.81 -3.33
N LEU A 68 7.38 2.39 -4.48
CA LEU A 68 6.47 3.20 -5.28
C LEU A 68 6.43 2.64 -6.68
N THR A 69 5.26 2.10 -7.06
CA THR A 69 5.03 1.46 -8.34
C THR A 69 4.00 2.28 -9.13
N ASN A 70 4.34 2.64 -10.37
CA ASN A 70 3.46 3.38 -11.28
C ASN A 70 3.21 2.54 -12.53
N GLY A 71 1.97 2.45 -12.98
CA GLY A 71 1.61 1.65 -14.15
C GLY A 71 0.36 2.16 -14.84
N LEU A 72 0.23 1.77 -16.11
CA LEU A 72 -0.99 1.93 -16.89
C LEU A 72 -1.72 0.59 -16.95
N LEU A 73 -3.02 0.62 -16.70
CA LEU A 73 -3.90 -0.54 -16.73
C LEU A 73 -4.89 -0.34 -17.89
N TYR A 74 -4.84 -1.26 -18.85
CA TYR A 74 -5.73 -1.27 -20.00
C TYR A 74 -6.68 -2.47 -19.91
N THR A 75 -7.99 -2.23 -19.98
CA THR A 75 -9.02 -3.27 -19.90
C THR A 75 -9.71 -3.41 -21.25
N PHE A 76 -9.78 -4.63 -21.77
CA PHE A 76 -10.40 -4.98 -23.06
C PHE A 76 -11.87 -5.37 -22.90
#